data_AF-A0A9Q1HM70-F1
#
_entry.id   AF-A0A9Q1HM70-F1
#
_cell.length_a   1.000
_cell.length_b   1.000
_cell.length_c   1.000
_cell.angle_alpha   90.00
_cell.angle_beta   90.00
_cell.angle_gamma   90.00
#
_symmetry.space_group_name_H-M   'P 1'
#
loop_
_entity.id
_entity.type
_entity.pdbx_description
1 polymer ?
#
loop_
_entity_poly.entity_id
_entity_poly.type
_entity_poly.pdbx_seq_one_letter_code
_entity_poly.pdbx_strand_id
1 'polypeptide(L)'
;KYKADIEFISTEDWKSELHFLLELLENENDQQNTVKTDEEEEMVKMAKEKIKAIYGEEGLKKNYDELVGAREFPVILGTGTKTLTFDTADKLSKGIECYIRSDTEEQFWPLVKRVTISLPKSPALLEGIVLVDLPGAGDVSKYRSDMWKECLSQCSSVWIVNEMNRALSEKVADEIFDTSLRTIAGGGECHNITYICTKTDVIKPKETKKKYRITDEDLKIDVKDTLEYEKKEKQACIPYRNMKLKEKISEIFKYKTKKFLLGDEDDSTNFFDVYTVSCDEFKKPTVLDAIETELPALMEHIKKLYISHFEKKVKDYVSEVSGIISYFHFSKDALSSKKQSSNDEEFKRLEKVLGKTCETLNENLSQVHQKLQKELEMGANTAETTCLKNATDRVLESVSVCFTLLAFGRCPYPERRTVD
;
A
#
# COMPACT_ATOMS: atom_id res chain seq x y z
N LYS A 1 10.37 2.57 21.54
CA LYS A 1 9.18 3.43 21.72
C LYS A 1 8.66 3.84 20.36
N TYR A 2 7.36 4.07 20.23
CA TYR A 2 6.75 4.68 19.05
C TYR A 2 6.99 6.19 19.10
N LYS A 3 7.30 6.79 17.96
CA LYS A 3 7.59 8.23 17.84
C LYS A 3 6.77 8.83 16.71
N ALA A 4 6.23 10.03 16.91
CA ALA A 4 5.70 10.87 15.85
C ALA A 4 6.38 12.23 15.89
N ASP A 5 6.88 12.67 14.74
CA ASP A 5 7.36 14.04 14.53
C ASP A 5 6.32 14.77 13.68
N ILE A 6 5.71 15.81 14.25
CA ILE A 6 4.68 16.63 13.62
C ILE A 6 5.35 17.94 13.18
N GLU A 7 5.47 18.14 11.88
CA GLU A 7 5.97 19.37 11.28
C GLU A 7 4.80 20.29 10.94
N PHE A 8 4.86 21.52 11.42
CA PHE A 8 3.86 22.54 11.11
C PHE A 8 4.26 23.36 9.89
N ILE A 9 3.28 23.95 9.20
CA ILE A 9 3.52 24.93 8.15
C ILE A 9 4.13 26.21 8.74
N SER A 10 4.78 27.02 7.90
CA SER A 10 5.30 28.31 8.37
C SER A 10 4.16 29.30 8.64
N THR A 11 4.47 30.36 9.40
CA THR A 11 3.48 31.43 9.66
C THR A 11 3.09 32.13 8.36
N GLU A 12 4.05 32.27 7.44
CA GLU A 12 3.90 32.87 6.13
C GLU A 12 3.03 32.01 5.19
N ASP A 13 3.24 30.69 5.21
CA ASP A 13 2.45 29.74 4.42
C ASP A 13 0.99 29.76 4.86
N TRP A 14 0.73 29.72 6.17
CA TRP A 14 -0.64 29.80 6.67
C TRP A 14 -1.30 31.13 6.36
N LYS A 15 -0.58 32.26 6.51
CA LYS A 15 -1.10 33.58 6.14
C LYS A 15 -1.50 33.65 4.67
N SER A 16 -0.73 33.00 3.80
CA SER A 16 -1.03 32.93 2.37
C SER A 16 -2.25 32.02 2.10
N GLU A 17 -2.30 30.86 2.75
CA GLU A 17 -3.45 29.95 2.66
C GLU A 17 -4.73 30.62 3.19
N LEU A 18 -4.66 31.30 4.32
CA LEU A 18 -5.79 31.99 4.94
C LEU A 18 -6.41 33.06 4.03
N HIS A 19 -5.58 33.83 3.31
CA HIS A 19 -6.07 34.79 2.33
C HIS A 19 -6.90 34.09 1.24
N PHE A 20 -6.39 32.97 0.72
CA PHE A 20 -7.09 32.17 -0.28
C PHE A 20 -8.38 31.54 0.27
N LEU A 21 -8.37 31.04 1.52
CA LEU A 21 -9.58 30.52 2.16
C LEU A 21 -10.67 31.58 2.31
N LEU A 22 -10.31 32.81 2.70
CA LEU A 22 -11.28 33.91 2.84
C LEU A 22 -11.82 34.35 1.47
N GLU A 23 -10.97 34.44 0.45
CA GLU A 23 -11.38 34.76 -0.92
C GLU A 23 -12.40 33.74 -1.46
N LEU A 24 -12.21 32.44 -1.17
CA LEU A 24 -13.19 31.40 -1.53
C LEU A 24 -14.55 31.61 -0.84
N LEU A 25 -14.57 32.05 0.41
CA LEU A 25 -15.81 32.31 1.17
C LEU A 25 -16.51 33.60 0.73
N GLU A 26 -15.75 34.63 0.36
CA GLU A 26 -16.31 35.88 -0.18
C GLU A 26 -16.99 35.64 -1.53
N ASN A 27 -16.31 34.92 -2.43
CA ASN A 27 -16.87 34.52 -3.73
C ASN A 27 -18.13 33.66 -3.58
N GLU A 28 -18.24 32.85 -2.51
CA GLU A 28 -19.43 32.05 -2.22
C GLU A 28 -20.67 32.93 -1.98
N ASN A 29 -20.50 34.04 -1.24
CA ASN A 29 -21.57 34.96 -0.86
C ASN A 29 -22.04 35.82 -2.04
N ASP A 30 -21.12 36.22 -2.92
CA ASP A 30 -21.44 37.03 -4.11
C ASP A 30 -22.14 36.22 -5.21
N GLN A 31 -21.92 34.91 -5.25
CA GLN A 31 -22.40 33.99 -6.29
C GLN A 31 -23.63 33.16 -5.88
N GLN A 32 -24.45 33.63 -4.93
CA GLN A 32 -25.65 32.92 -4.44
C GLN A 32 -26.68 32.52 -5.54
N ASN A 33 -26.56 33.04 -6.77
CA ASN A 33 -27.47 32.78 -7.91
C ASN A 33 -26.83 32.01 -9.10
N THR A 34 -25.59 31.52 -8.99
CA THR A 34 -24.90 30.76 -10.06
C THR A 34 -24.78 29.29 -9.70
N VAL A 35 -24.96 28.40 -10.69
CA VAL A 35 -24.80 26.95 -10.51
C VAL A 35 -23.31 26.66 -10.30
N LYS A 36 -22.96 26.21 -9.10
CA LYS A 36 -21.59 25.80 -8.73
C LYS A 36 -21.34 24.36 -9.18
N THR A 37 -20.08 24.06 -9.44
CA THR A 37 -19.65 22.67 -9.66
C THR A 37 -19.49 21.94 -8.33
N ASP A 38 -19.63 20.61 -8.32
CA ASP A 38 -19.41 19.78 -7.11
C ASP A 38 -18.04 20.05 -6.47
N GLU A 39 -17.01 20.31 -7.30
CA GLU A 39 -15.65 20.63 -6.86
C GLU A 39 -15.59 21.98 -6.12
N GLU A 40 -16.27 23.01 -6.62
CA GLU A 40 -16.31 24.33 -5.95
C GLU A 40 -17.03 24.25 -4.60
N GLU A 41 -18.09 23.46 -4.50
CA GLU A 41 -18.81 23.24 -3.24
C GLU A 41 -17.95 22.52 -2.20
N GLU A 42 -17.21 21.48 -2.61
CA GLU A 42 -16.26 20.78 -1.74
C GLU A 42 -15.13 21.70 -1.26
N MET A 43 -14.60 22.55 -2.14
CA MET A 43 -13.53 23.49 -1.82
C MET A 43 -13.98 24.53 -0.77
N VAL A 44 -15.17 25.08 -0.94
CA VAL A 44 -15.78 26.01 0.01
C VAL A 44 -16.02 25.33 1.36
N LYS A 45 -16.56 24.10 1.34
CA LYS A 45 -16.79 23.34 2.57
C LYS A 45 -15.49 23.11 3.34
N MET A 46 -14.44 22.68 2.64
CA MET A 46 -13.13 22.47 3.26
C MET A 46 -12.52 23.78 3.79
N ALA A 47 -12.72 24.92 3.12
CA ALA A 47 -12.29 26.21 3.63
C ALA A 47 -12.98 26.58 4.96
N LYS A 48 -14.30 26.36 5.06
CA LYS A 48 -15.04 26.55 6.31
C LYS A 48 -14.52 25.65 7.42
N GLU A 49 -14.26 24.37 7.12
CA GLU A 49 -13.73 23.40 8.08
C GLU A 49 -12.35 23.83 8.61
N LYS A 50 -11.44 24.29 7.74
CA LYS A 50 -10.10 24.76 8.15
C LYS A 50 -10.16 25.99 9.06
N ILE A 51 -10.99 27.00 8.73
CA ILE A 51 -11.13 28.20 9.55
C ILE A 51 -11.78 27.85 10.90
N LYS A 52 -12.84 27.04 10.89
CA LYS A 52 -13.51 26.60 12.12
C LYS A 52 -12.60 25.78 13.03
N ALA A 53 -11.76 24.92 12.48
CA ALA A 53 -10.81 24.11 13.24
C ALA A 53 -9.83 24.97 14.06
N ILE A 54 -9.32 26.07 13.48
CA ILE A 54 -8.30 26.92 14.13
C ILE A 54 -8.91 28.05 14.96
N TYR A 55 -9.98 28.67 14.47
CA TYR A 55 -10.52 29.91 15.05
C TYR A 55 -11.93 29.75 15.64
N GLY A 56 -12.50 28.53 15.59
CA GLY A 56 -13.87 28.25 15.99
C GLY A 56 -14.92 28.84 15.04
N GLU A 57 -16.20 28.67 15.38
CA GLU A 57 -17.34 29.18 14.60
C GLU A 57 -17.30 30.70 14.40
N GLU A 58 -16.80 31.43 15.40
CA GLU A 58 -16.65 32.90 15.32
C GLU A 58 -15.55 33.33 14.34
N GLY A 59 -14.63 32.43 13.97
CA GLY A 59 -13.62 32.70 12.95
C GLY A 59 -14.21 32.96 11.57
N LEU A 60 -15.35 32.36 11.25
CA LEU A 60 -16.02 32.52 9.94
C LEU A 60 -16.60 33.92 9.72
N LYS A 61 -16.73 34.73 10.78
CA LYS A 61 -17.26 36.10 10.72
C LYS A 61 -16.16 37.17 10.76
N LYS A 62 -14.90 36.76 10.90
CA LYS A 62 -13.76 37.65 11.10
C LYS A 62 -13.03 37.91 9.80
N ASN A 63 -12.44 39.09 9.68
CA ASN A 63 -11.57 39.42 8.56
C ASN A 63 -10.14 38.89 8.76
N TYR A 64 -9.32 39.00 7.72
CA TYR A 64 -7.94 38.53 7.71
C TYR A 64 -7.11 39.05 8.90
N ASP A 65 -7.15 40.37 9.17
CA ASP A 65 -6.35 41.00 10.23
C ASP A 65 -6.77 40.53 11.64
N GLU A 66 -8.07 40.33 11.85
CA GLU A 66 -8.63 39.81 13.10
C GLU A 66 -8.21 38.36 13.37
N LEU A 67 -8.11 37.54 12.32
CA LEU A 67 -7.68 36.14 12.42
C LEU A 67 -6.17 36.03 12.66
N VAL A 68 -5.36 36.79 11.92
CA VAL A 68 -3.90 36.80 12.09
C VAL A 68 -3.48 37.38 13.44
N GLY A 69 -4.26 38.33 13.99
CA GLY A 69 -4.02 38.93 15.30
C GLY A 69 -4.33 38.05 16.51
N ALA A 70 -4.92 36.86 16.31
CA ALA A 70 -5.25 35.94 17.40
C ALA A 70 -3.99 35.39 18.09
N ARG A 71 -3.81 35.69 19.39
CA ARG A 71 -2.57 35.41 20.15
C ARG A 71 -2.18 33.93 20.28
N GLU A 72 -3.10 33.00 20.10
CA GLU A 72 -2.85 31.57 20.24
C GLU A 72 -2.19 30.95 18.99
N PHE A 73 -2.41 31.57 17.83
CA PHE A 73 -1.92 31.07 16.54
C PHE A 73 -0.38 31.12 16.37
N PRO A 74 0.33 32.21 16.74
CA PRO A 74 1.79 32.28 16.62
C PRO A 74 2.54 31.29 17.53
N VAL A 75 1.95 30.90 18.65
CA VAL A 75 2.61 30.05 19.65
C VAL A 75 2.76 28.60 19.16
N ILE A 76 1.75 28.10 18.44
CA ILE A 76 1.76 26.73 17.91
C ILE A 76 2.79 26.59 16.78
N LEU A 77 2.77 27.52 15.81
CA LEU A 77 3.67 27.50 14.67
C LEU A 77 5.13 27.83 15.03
N GLY A 78 5.36 28.64 16.08
CA GLY A 78 6.70 29.01 16.53
C GLY A 78 7.56 27.84 17.02
N THR A 79 6.98 26.66 17.25
CA THR A 79 7.71 25.45 17.65
C THR A 79 8.35 24.68 16.49
N GLY A 80 7.91 24.92 15.24
CA GLY A 80 8.41 24.28 14.01
C GLY A 80 8.10 22.78 13.91
N THR A 81 8.59 21.97 14.85
CA THR A 81 8.33 20.53 14.93
C THR A 81 8.00 20.12 16.35
N LYS A 82 6.94 19.32 16.52
CA LYS A 82 6.56 18.71 17.80
C LYS A 82 6.82 17.21 17.76
N THR A 83 7.68 16.73 18.64
CA THR A 83 7.95 15.30 18.81
C THR A 83 7.11 14.71 19.94
N LEU A 84 6.39 13.64 19.64
CA LEU A 84 5.64 12.83 20.59
C LEU A 84 6.26 11.43 20.69
N THR A 85 6.34 10.87 21.90
CA THR A 85 6.83 9.50 22.10
C THR A 85 5.92 8.73 23.04
N PHE A 86 5.60 7.49 22.66
CA PHE A 86 4.71 6.62 23.41
C PHE A 86 5.22 5.18 23.45
N ASP A 87 4.75 4.43 24.44
CA ASP A 87 5.16 3.03 24.61
C ASP A 87 4.31 2.06 23.78
N THR A 88 3.10 2.46 23.35
CA THR A 88 2.18 1.63 22.56
C THR A 88 1.65 2.37 21.32
N ALA A 89 1.28 1.62 20.29
CA ALA A 89 0.68 2.15 19.06
C ALA A 89 -0.65 2.87 19.35
N ASP A 90 -1.51 2.32 20.22
CA ASP A 90 -2.80 2.95 20.56
C ASP A 90 -2.64 4.32 21.23
N LYS A 91 -1.64 4.46 22.10
CA LYS A 91 -1.34 5.74 22.75
C LYS A 91 -0.80 6.76 21.75
N LEU A 92 0.04 6.31 20.81
CA LEU A 92 0.50 7.16 19.71
C LEU A 92 -0.68 7.64 18.87
N SER A 93 -1.55 6.70 18.44
CA SER A 93 -2.74 7.02 17.64
C SER A 93 -3.56 8.11 18.31
N LYS A 94 -3.95 7.91 19.57
CA LYS A 94 -4.70 8.91 20.35
C LYS A 94 -3.96 10.24 20.49
N GLY A 95 -2.64 10.21 20.67
CA GLY A 95 -1.83 11.40 20.82
C GLY A 95 -1.67 12.24 19.55
N ILE A 96 -1.87 11.64 18.37
CA ILE A 96 -1.77 12.33 17.07
C ILE A 96 -3.14 12.68 16.45
N GLU A 97 -4.25 12.19 17.00
CA GLU A 97 -5.59 12.34 16.42
C GLU A 97 -5.95 13.80 16.11
N CYS A 98 -5.67 14.73 17.02
CA CYS A 98 -5.93 16.17 16.81
C CYS A 98 -5.10 16.80 15.68
N TYR A 99 -4.02 16.15 15.25
CA TYR A 99 -3.14 16.63 14.18
C TYR A 99 -3.48 16.04 12.81
N ILE A 100 -4.26 14.96 12.75
CA ILE A 100 -4.55 14.25 11.49
C ILE A 100 -6.04 14.10 11.19
N ARG A 101 -6.95 14.33 12.17
CA ARG A 101 -8.39 14.14 12.01
C ARG A 101 -9.17 15.45 12.23
N SER A 102 -10.28 15.59 11.50
CA SER A 102 -11.21 16.72 11.57
C SER A 102 -12.44 16.46 12.48
N ASP A 103 -12.51 15.33 13.17
CA ASP A 103 -13.66 14.94 14.01
C ASP A 103 -13.35 14.96 15.52
N THR A 104 -12.30 15.68 15.92
CA THR A 104 -11.86 15.83 17.31
C THR A 104 -12.25 17.20 17.89
N GLU A 105 -12.28 17.33 19.22
CA GLU A 105 -12.61 18.60 19.90
C GLU A 105 -11.54 19.68 19.65
N GLU A 106 -10.27 19.31 19.68
CA GLU A 106 -9.14 20.17 19.33
C GLU A 106 -8.58 19.76 17.97
N GLN A 107 -8.51 20.69 17.01
CA GLN A 107 -8.14 20.39 15.63
C GLN A 107 -6.98 21.25 15.15
N PHE A 108 -5.84 20.62 14.91
CA PHE A 108 -4.62 21.26 14.43
C PHE A 108 -4.20 20.81 13.03
N TRP A 109 -4.91 19.83 12.44
CA TRP A 109 -4.64 19.30 11.10
C TRP A 109 -4.52 20.35 9.98
N PRO A 110 -5.18 21.53 10.00
CA PRO A 110 -4.95 22.55 8.99
C PRO A 110 -3.53 23.12 9.02
N LEU A 111 -2.89 23.15 10.19
CA LEU A 111 -1.54 23.68 10.39
C LEU A 111 -0.43 22.65 10.19
N VAL A 112 -0.81 21.38 10.03
CA VAL A 112 0.16 20.29 9.91
C VAL A 112 0.61 20.18 8.46
N LYS A 113 1.92 20.24 8.26
CA LYS A 113 2.57 20.02 6.97
C LYS A 113 2.84 18.55 6.73
N ARG A 114 3.36 17.85 7.75
CA ARG A 114 3.76 16.44 7.66
C ARG A 114 3.77 15.80 9.03
N VAL A 115 3.35 14.53 9.10
CA VAL A 115 3.51 13.67 10.27
C VAL A 115 4.41 12.50 9.91
N THR A 116 5.55 12.36 10.58
CA THR A 116 6.47 11.24 10.41
C THR A 116 6.34 10.28 11.58
N ILE A 117 5.80 9.09 11.33
CA ILE A 117 5.64 8.05 12.35
C ILE A 117 6.81 7.07 12.25
N SER A 118 7.58 6.94 13.33
CA SER A 118 8.65 5.95 13.46
C SER A 118 8.25 4.81 14.39
N LEU A 119 8.35 3.59 13.87
CA LEU A 119 8.07 2.37 14.62
C LEU A 119 9.32 1.88 15.37
N PRO A 120 9.17 1.23 16.54
CA PRO A 120 10.30 0.59 17.20
C PRO A 120 10.88 -0.54 16.32
N LYS A 121 12.20 -0.75 16.39
CA LYS A 121 12.86 -1.86 15.69
C LYS A 121 12.22 -3.19 16.12
N SER A 122 11.80 -3.99 15.13
CA SER A 122 11.18 -5.30 15.33
C SER A 122 11.61 -6.26 14.22
N PRO A 123 11.96 -7.52 14.52
CA PRO A 123 12.27 -8.52 13.50
C PRO A 123 11.11 -8.81 12.53
N ALA A 124 9.88 -8.48 12.92
CA ALA A 124 8.69 -8.67 12.09
C ALA A 124 8.48 -7.54 11.06
N LEU A 125 9.21 -6.43 11.19
CA LEU A 125 9.10 -5.28 10.29
C LEU A 125 10.31 -5.24 9.36
N LEU A 126 10.04 -4.90 8.10
CA LEU A 126 11.08 -4.66 7.10
C LEU A 126 11.78 -3.33 7.44
N GLU A 127 13.10 -3.36 7.61
CA GLU A 127 13.90 -2.17 7.94
C GLU A 127 14.12 -1.31 6.69
N GLY A 128 14.15 0.02 6.82
CA GLY A 128 14.43 0.91 5.69
C GLY A 128 13.27 1.08 4.69
N ILE A 129 12.06 0.61 5.02
CA ILE A 129 10.84 0.94 4.27
C ILE A 129 10.20 2.19 4.86
N VAL A 130 9.86 3.14 4.00
CA VAL A 130 9.07 4.32 4.34
C VAL A 130 7.80 4.30 3.51
N LEU A 131 6.65 4.27 4.17
CA LEU A 131 5.35 4.44 3.52
C LEU A 131 4.96 5.91 3.61
N VAL A 132 4.67 6.52 2.46
CA VAL A 132 4.25 7.90 2.36
C VAL A 132 2.79 7.91 1.92
N ASP A 133 1.91 8.32 2.83
CA ASP A 133 0.52 8.59 2.52
C ASP A 133 0.41 10.02 2.00
N LEU A 134 -0.05 10.18 0.76
CA LEU A 134 -0.14 11.46 0.09
C LEU A 134 -1.59 11.97 0.12
N PRO A 135 -1.80 13.28 0.31
CA PRO A 135 -3.15 13.85 0.29
C PRO A 135 -3.79 13.61 -1.09
N GLY A 136 -5.10 13.35 -1.09
CA GLY A 136 -5.86 13.22 -2.33
C GLY A 136 -5.94 14.54 -3.09
N ALA A 137 -6.21 14.47 -4.40
CA ALA A 137 -6.30 15.64 -5.29
C ALA A 137 -7.47 16.60 -5.02
N GLY A 138 -8.23 16.40 -3.94
CA GLY A 138 -9.32 17.27 -3.50
C GLY A 138 -8.95 18.22 -2.33
N ASP A 139 -7.67 18.31 -1.92
CA ASP A 139 -7.26 19.28 -0.90
C ASP A 139 -7.19 20.70 -1.50
N VAL A 140 -7.92 21.64 -0.90
CA VAL A 140 -7.97 23.07 -1.27
C VAL A 140 -6.60 23.73 -1.30
N SER A 141 -5.65 23.23 -0.51
CA SER A 141 -4.33 23.83 -0.46
C SER A 141 -3.53 23.47 -1.72
N LYS A 142 -3.23 24.49 -2.52
CA LYS A 142 -2.38 24.38 -3.70
C LYS A 142 -1.04 23.69 -3.40
N TYR A 143 -0.48 23.92 -2.21
CA TYR A 143 0.73 23.25 -1.75
C TYR A 143 0.53 21.72 -1.66
N ARG A 144 -0.52 21.25 -0.98
CA ARG A 144 -0.75 19.81 -0.79
C ARG A 144 -1.22 19.12 -2.07
N SER A 145 -1.97 19.83 -2.92
CA SER A 145 -2.39 19.31 -4.23
C SER A 145 -1.22 19.06 -5.19
N ASP A 146 -0.08 19.72 -5.01
CA ASP A 146 1.13 19.51 -5.84
C ASP A 146 2.22 18.69 -5.12
N MET A 147 2.10 18.44 -3.80
CA MET A 147 3.07 17.66 -3.01
C MET A 147 3.36 16.29 -3.63
N TRP A 148 2.35 15.62 -4.20
CA TRP A 148 2.55 14.32 -4.81
C TRP A 148 3.52 14.39 -6.00
N LYS A 149 3.54 15.49 -6.78
CA LYS A 149 4.44 15.65 -7.94
C LYS A 149 5.90 15.67 -7.50
N GLU A 150 6.21 16.35 -6.41
CA GLU A 150 7.56 16.38 -5.83
C GLU A 150 7.92 15.01 -5.22
N CYS A 151 7.00 14.42 -4.45
CA CYS A 151 7.23 13.14 -3.78
C CYS A 151 7.43 11.97 -4.75
N LEU A 152 6.71 11.93 -5.88
CA LEU A 152 6.84 10.85 -6.87
C LEU A 152 8.27 10.69 -7.39
N SER A 153 9.02 11.78 -7.52
CA SER A 153 10.42 11.73 -7.99
C SER A 153 11.38 11.02 -7.01
N GLN A 154 11.01 10.99 -5.73
CA GLN A 154 11.80 10.40 -4.65
C GLN A 154 11.32 8.99 -4.27
N CYS A 155 10.20 8.54 -4.84
CA CYS A 155 9.61 7.24 -4.53
C CYS A 155 10.25 6.13 -5.35
N SER A 156 10.66 5.04 -4.69
CA SER A 156 11.15 3.84 -5.35
C SER A 156 10.04 2.99 -5.97
N SER A 157 8.85 3.04 -5.38
CA SER A 157 7.64 2.46 -5.93
C SER A 157 6.43 3.35 -5.64
N VAL A 158 5.48 3.38 -6.58
CA VAL A 158 4.28 4.22 -6.50
C VAL A 158 3.05 3.34 -6.43
N TRP A 159 2.20 3.57 -5.44
CA TRP A 159 0.95 2.83 -5.27
C TRP A 159 -0.24 3.74 -5.59
N ILE A 160 -1.04 3.35 -6.58
CA ILE A 160 -2.25 4.06 -7.00
C ILE A 160 -3.45 3.33 -6.41
N VAL A 161 -4.10 3.92 -5.43
CA VAL A 161 -5.18 3.28 -4.67
C VAL A 161 -6.53 3.90 -5.03
N ASN A 162 -7.42 3.11 -5.62
CA ASN A 162 -8.76 3.56 -6.02
C ASN A 162 -9.84 2.60 -5.53
N GLU A 163 -11.05 3.11 -5.33
CA GLU A 163 -12.21 2.23 -5.14
C GLU A 163 -12.52 1.47 -6.42
N MET A 164 -12.92 0.21 -6.29
CA MET A 164 -13.24 -0.66 -7.43
C MET A 164 -14.25 -0.06 -8.42
N ASN A 165 -15.20 0.75 -7.94
CA ASN A 165 -16.21 1.38 -8.80
C ASN A 165 -15.68 2.58 -9.59
N ARG A 166 -14.57 3.19 -9.17
CA ARG A 166 -13.95 4.38 -9.77
C ARG A 166 -12.66 4.11 -10.52
N ALA A 167 -12.10 2.90 -10.39
CA ALA A 167 -10.78 2.54 -10.91
C ALA A 167 -10.55 2.83 -12.42
N LEU A 168 -11.60 2.82 -13.25
CA LEU A 168 -11.47 3.08 -14.70
C LEU A 168 -11.77 4.53 -15.11
N SER A 169 -12.26 5.36 -14.21
CA SER A 169 -12.75 6.72 -14.51
C SER A 169 -12.00 7.82 -13.76
N GLU A 170 -10.99 7.45 -12.97
CA GLU A 170 -10.26 8.40 -12.12
C GLU A 170 -9.14 9.10 -12.89
N LYS A 171 -9.37 10.36 -13.26
CA LYS A 171 -8.41 11.16 -14.04
C LYS A 171 -7.09 11.39 -13.29
N VAL A 172 -7.18 11.56 -11.97
CA VAL A 172 -6.00 11.79 -11.11
C VAL A 172 -5.09 10.55 -11.12
N ALA A 173 -5.67 9.35 -11.08
CA ALA A 173 -4.92 8.11 -11.15
C ALA A 173 -4.19 7.97 -12.50
N ASP A 174 -4.82 8.40 -13.59
CA ASP A 174 -4.19 8.46 -14.90
C ASP A 174 -3.03 9.45 -14.94
N GLU A 175 -3.16 10.63 -14.33
CA GLU A 175 -2.09 11.63 -14.25
C GLU A 175 -0.90 11.15 -13.41
N ILE A 176 -1.17 10.51 -12.26
CA ILE A 176 -0.14 9.90 -11.40
C ILE A 176 0.60 8.80 -12.17
N PHE A 177 -0.14 7.95 -12.89
CA PHE A 177 0.46 6.90 -13.70
C PHE A 177 1.37 7.46 -14.79
N ASP A 178 0.88 8.42 -15.59
CA ASP A 178 1.66 9.03 -16.67
C ASP A 178 2.91 9.74 -16.14
N THR A 179 2.82 10.38 -14.98
CA THR A 179 3.95 11.03 -14.32
C THR A 179 4.94 10.02 -13.75
N SER A 180 4.47 8.93 -13.18
CA SER A 180 5.32 7.84 -12.69
C SER A 180 6.06 7.14 -13.82
N LEU A 181 5.38 6.90 -14.95
CA LEU A 181 6.01 6.36 -16.16
C LEU A 181 7.11 7.27 -16.70
N ARG A 182 6.89 8.60 -16.69
CA ARG A 182 7.93 9.58 -17.06
C ARG A 182 9.17 9.44 -16.17
N THR A 183 8.99 9.29 -14.86
CA THR A 183 10.08 9.09 -13.92
C THR A 183 10.83 7.78 -14.17
N ILE A 184 10.12 6.67 -14.42
CA ILE A 184 10.74 5.37 -14.74
C ILE A 184 11.55 5.47 -16.05
N ALA A 185 10.92 5.96 -17.12
CA ALA A 185 11.55 6.06 -18.44
C ALA A 185 12.74 7.03 -18.46
N GLY A 186 12.70 8.07 -17.63
CA GLY A 186 13.79 9.02 -17.44
C GLY A 186 14.97 8.48 -16.64
N GLY A 187 14.93 7.22 -16.19
CA GLY A 187 15.97 6.63 -15.35
C GLY A 187 15.96 7.15 -13.91
N GLY A 188 14.80 7.59 -13.40
CA GLY A 188 14.63 8.01 -12.02
C GLY A 188 14.63 6.84 -11.02
N GLU A 189 14.46 7.16 -9.74
CA GLU A 189 14.48 6.19 -8.65
C GLU A 189 13.25 5.26 -8.61
N CYS A 190 12.19 5.58 -9.34
CA CYS A 190 10.99 4.75 -9.39
C CYS A 190 11.24 3.54 -10.30
N HIS A 191 10.96 2.35 -9.78
CA HIS A 191 11.15 1.08 -10.50
C HIS A 191 9.86 0.25 -10.58
N ASN A 192 8.77 0.68 -9.95
CA ASN A 192 7.54 -0.13 -9.92
C ASN A 192 6.31 0.72 -9.62
N ILE A 193 5.23 0.50 -10.38
CA ILE A 193 3.91 1.09 -10.15
C ILE A 193 2.94 -0.04 -9.80
N THR A 194 2.19 0.11 -8.71
CA THR A 194 1.18 -0.87 -8.30
C THR A 194 -0.18 -0.23 -8.21
N TYR A 195 -1.14 -0.78 -8.95
CA TYR A 195 -2.52 -0.33 -8.95
C TYR A 195 -3.36 -1.19 -8.00
N ILE A 196 -3.98 -0.56 -7.01
CA ILE A 196 -4.74 -1.24 -5.95
C ILE A 196 -6.20 -0.81 -6.04
N CYS A 197 -7.08 -1.75 -6.36
CA CYS A 197 -8.51 -1.57 -6.30
C CYS A 197 -9.02 -2.01 -4.92
N THR A 198 -9.58 -1.09 -4.13
CA THR A 198 -10.12 -1.35 -2.79
C THR A 198 -11.64 -1.50 -2.81
N LYS A 199 -12.23 -1.90 -1.66
CA LYS A 199 -13.69 -2.09 -1.48
C LYS A 199 -14.28 -3.11 -2.46
N THR A 200 -13.54 -4.18 -2.75
CA THR A 200 -13.92 -5.20 -3.72
C THR A 200 -15.02 -6.12 -3.20
N ASP A 201 -15.28 -6.11 -1.90
CA ASP A 201 -16.43 -6.72 -1.24
C ASP A 201 -17.75 -5.97 -1.50
N VAL A 202 -17.69 -4.66 -1.79
CA VAL A 202 -18.88 -3.86 -2.12
C VAL A 202 -19.31 -4.19 -3.54
N ILE A 203 -20.28 -5.09 -3.66
CA ILE A 203 -20.82 -5.56 -4.93
C ILE A 203 -22.34 -5.57 -4.92
N LYS A 204 -22.90 -5.26 -6.09
CA LYS A 204 -24.30 -5.52 -6.41
C LYS A 204 -24.35 -6.65 -7.45
N PRO A 205 -24.58 -7.90 -7.03
CA PRO A 205 -24.42 -9.04 -7.93
C PRO A 205 -25.35 -8.99 -9.14
N LYS A 206 -26.62 -8.60 -8.96
CA LYS A 206 -27.59 -8.44 -10.05
C LYS A 206 -27.13 -7.42 -11.11
N GLU A 207 -26.64 -6.26 -10.68
CA GLU A 207 -26.11 -5.24 -11.59
C GLU A 207 -24.83 -5.73 -12.28
N THR A 208 -23.99 -6.47 -11.57
CA THR A 208 -22.76 -7.09 -12.12
C THR A 208 -23.09 -8.10 -13.20
N LYS A 209 -24.00 -9.05 -12.91
CA LYS A 209 -24.47 -10.05 -13.87
C LYS A 209 -25.01 -9.42 -15.14
N LYS A 210 -25.84 -8.38 -15.00
CA LYS A 210 -26.37 -7.60 -16.13
C LYS A 210 -25.26 -6.89 -16.91
N LYS A 211 -24.30 -6.26 -16.23
CA LYS A 211 -23.19 -5.51 -16.84
C LYS A 211 -22.29 -6.41 -17.68
N TYR A 212 -21.97 -7.61 -17.17
CA TYR A 212 -21.09 -8.56 -17.85
C TYR A 212 -21.83 -9.60 -18.70
N ARG A 213 -23.18 -9.58 -18.69
CA ARG A 213 -24.05 -10.56 -19.37
C ARG A 213 -23.72 -12.01 -18.98
N ILE A 214 -23.50 -12.24 -17.70
CA ILE A 214 -23.19 -13.55 -17.13
C ILE A 214 -24.40 -14.13 -16.40
N THR A 215 -24.54 -15.45 -16.45
CA THR A 215 -25.62 -16.19 -15.79
C THR A 215 -25.11 -16.98 -14.58
N ASP A 216 -26.04 -17.62 -13.87
CA ASP A 216 -25.71 -18.48 -12.73
C ASP A 216 -24.94 -19.73 -13.18
N GLU A 217 -25.20 -20.20 -14.41
CA GLU A 217 -24.47 -21.30 -15.03
C GLU A 217 -23.01 -20.92 -15.33
N ASP A 218 -22.77 -19.71 -15.83
CA ASP A 218 -21.40 -19.20 -16.09
C ASP A 218 -20.56 -19.13 -14.80
N LEU A 219 -21.24 -18.82 -13.70
CA LEU A 219 -20.65 -18.68 -12.36
C LEU A 219 -20.69 -19.99 -11.54
N LYS A 220 -21.22 -21.08 -12.10
CA LYS A 220 -21.36 -22.39 -11.45
C LYS A 220 -22.10 -22.34 -10.11
N ILE A 221 -23.18 -21.57 -10.06
CA ILE A 221 -24.03 -21.44 -8.87
C ILE A 221 -25.16 -22.49 -8.93
N ASP A 222 -25.01 -23.61 -8.22
CA ASP A 222 -25.96 -24.73 -8.27
C ASP A 222 -27.10 -24.66 -7.22
N VAL A 223 -27.09 -23.63 -6.35
CA VAL A 223 -27.99 -23.57 -5.18
C VAL A 223 -29.23 -22.74 -5.45
N LYS A 224 -30.40 -23.25 -5.03
CA LYS A 224 -31.71 -22.57 -5.14
C LYS A 224 -32.29 -22.09 -3.80
N ASP A 225 -31.62 -22.35 -2.68
CA ASP A 225 -32.00 -21.80 -1.38
C ASP A 225 -31.62 -20.32 -1.28
N THR A 226 -32.55 -19.48 -0.81
CA THR A 226 -32.44 -18.01 -0.89
C THR A 226 -31.27 -17.46 -0.08
N LEU A 227 -31.04 -17.97 1.14
CA LEU A 227 -29.99 -17.43 2.03
C LEU A 227 -28.57 -17.84 1.58
N GLU A 228 -28.42 -19.09 1.14
CA GLU A 228 -27.14 -19.63 0.67
C GLU A 228 -26.83 -19.13 -0.76
N TYR A 229 -27.86 -18.85 -1.55
CA TYR A 229 -27.74 -18.23 -2.87
C TYR A 229 -27.08 -16.86 -2.78
N GLU A 230 -27.54 -15.94 -1.92
CA GLU A 230 -26.96 -14.59 -1.85
C GLU A 230 -25.46 -14.60 -1.51
N LYS A 231 -25.04 -15.51 -0.63
CA LYS A 231 -23.63 -15.68 -0.27
C LYS A 231 -22.82 -16.25 -1.43
N LYS A 232 -23.27 -17.35 -2.05
CA LYS A 232 -22.58 -17.95 -3.21
C LYS A 232 -22.57 -17.04 -4.43
N GLU A 233 -23.63 -16.26 -4.61
CA GLU A 233 -23.73 -15.25 -5.65
C GLU A 233 -22.64 -14.19 -5.49
N LYS A 234 -22.46 -13.64 -4.28
CA LYS A 234 -21.36 -12.71 -4.01
C LYS A 234 -19.99 -13.37 -4.17
N GLN A 235 -19.82 -14.58 -3.64
CA GLN A 235 -18.56 -15.32 -3.68
C GLN A 235 -18.11 -15.63 -5.11
N ALA A 236 -19.03 -15.87 -6.04
CA ALA A 236 -18.69 -16.07 -7.46
C ALA A 236 -18.57 -14.74 -8.23
N CYS A 237 -19.43 -13.75 -7.93
CA CYS A 237 -19.42 -12.48 -8.66
C CYS A 237 -18.19 -11.61 -8.35
N ILE A 238 -17.68 -11.63 -7.11
CA ILE A 238 -16.53 -10.79 -6.73
C ILE A 238 -15.27 -11.18 -7.50
N PRO A 239 -14.78 -12.44 -7.46
CA PRO A 239 -13.58 -12.84 -8.21
C PRO A 239 -13.74 -12.63 -9.72
N TYR A 240 -14.93 -12.91 -10.27
CA TYR A 240 -15.19 -12.67 -11.69
C TYR A 240 -15.05 -11.19 -12.07
N ARG A 241 -15.69 -10.29 -11.30
CA ARG A 241 -15.60 -8.84 -11.50
C ARG A 241 -14.16 -8.36 -11.35
N ASN A 242 -13.47 -8.82 -10.31
CA ASN A 242 -12.09 -8.45 -10.01
C ASN A 242 -11.17 -8.85 -11.16
N MET A 243 -11.28 -10.09 -11.66
CA MET A 243 -10.53 -10.58 -12.81
C MET A 243 -10.79 -9.72 -14.06
N LYS A 244 -12.06 -9.44 -14.38
CA LYS A 244 -12.41 -8.59 -15.54
C LYS A 244 -11.94 -7.16 -15.41
N LEU A 245 -11.89 -6.62 -14.21
CA LEU A 245 -11.34 -5.28 -13.98
C LEU A 245 -9.82 -5.28 -14.17
N LYS A 246 -9.12 -6.27 -13.60
CA LYS A 246 -7.67 -6.44 -13.75
C LYS A 246 -7.26 -6.56 -15.21
N GLU A 247 -7.97 -7.37 -16.01
CA GLU A 247 -7.74 -7.48 -17.46
C GLU A 247 -7.81 -6.10 -18.13
N LYS A 248 -8.89 -5.33 -17.89
CA LYS A 248 -9.09 -4.00 -18.51
C LYS A 248 -8.04 -2.99 -18.11
N ILE A 249 -7.73 -2.92 -16.80
CA ILE A 249 -6.68 -2.06 -16.27
C ILE A 249 -5.36 -2.42 -16.94
N SER A 250 -5.01 -3.71 -16.95
CA SER A 250 -3.77 -4.19 -17.55
C SER A 250 -3.68 -3.86 -19.05
N GLU A 251 -4.78 -3.97 -19.80
CA GLU A 251 -4.83 -3.59 -21.23
C GLU A 251 -4.60 -2.09 -21.45
N ILE A 252 -5.30 -1.23 -20.69
CA ILE A 252 -5.16 0.23 -20.77
C ILE A 252 -3.72 0.64 -20.45
N PHE A 253 -3.17 0.10 -19.38
CA PHE A 253 -1.83 0.46 -18.93
C PHE A 253 -0.75 -0.10 -19.86
N LYS A 254 -0.87 -1.34 -20.35
CA LYS A 254 0.01 -1.88 -21.41
C LYS A 254 0.00 -0.99 -22.65
N TYR A 255 -1.18 -0.55 -23.08
CA TYR A 255 -1.30 0.36 -24.23
C TYR A 255 -0.60 1.71 -23.98
N LYS A 256 -0.81 2.32 -22.80
CA LYS A 256 -0.14 3.57 -22.42
C LYS A 256 1.37 3.42 -22.35
N THR A 257 1.87 2.36 -21.73
CA THR A 257 3.31 2.07 -21.63
C THR A 257 3.94 1.87 -23.00
N LYS A 258 3.32 1.08 -23.90
CA LYS A 258 3.80 0.90 -25.28
C LYS A 258 3.87 2.21 -26.06
N LYS A 259 2.82 3.04 -25.94
CA LYS A 259 2.78 4.37 -26.57
C LYS A 259 3.88 5.28 -26.05
N PHE A 260 4.20 5.19 -24.77
CA PHE A 260 5.16 6.08 -24.11
C PHE A 260 6.63 5.66 -24.33
N LEU A 261 6.93 4.36 -24.24
CA LEU A 261 8.30 3.82 -24.32
C LEU A 261 8.80 3.56 -25.76
N LEU A 262 7.97 3.77 -26.79
CA LEU A 262 8.34 3.63 -28.21
C LEU A 262 9.01 2.28 -28.57
N GLY A 263 8.61 1.17 -27.93
CA GLY A 263 9.18 -0.15 -28.17
C GLY A 263 8.25 -1.30 -27.74
N ASP A 264 8.26 -2.38 -28.51
CA ASP A 264 7.53 -3.64 -28.25
C ASP A 264 8.37 -4.61 -27.39
N GLU A 265 9.24 -4.10 -26.51
CA GLU A 265 10.05 -4.96 -25.65
C GLU A 265 9.17 -5.64 -24.59
N ASP A 266 9.28 -6.97 -24.54
CA ASP A 266 8.52 -7.91 -23.70
C ASP A 266 8.64 -7.61 -22.19
N ASP A 267 9.72 -6.92 -21.80
CA ASP A 267 10.02 -6.49 -20.42
C ASP A 267 9.18 -5.31 -19.91
N SER A 268 8.41 -4.65 -20.78
CA SER A 268 7.49 -3.55 -20.41
C SER A 268 6.39 -3.95 -19.42
N THR A 269 6.22 -5.25 -19.15
CA THR A 269 5.25 -5.80 -18.21
C THR A 269 5.75 -5.90 -16.77
N ASN A 270 7.06 -5.79 -16.51
CA ASN A 270 7.65 -6.01 -15.18
C ASN A 270 7.52 -4.82 -14.20
N PHE A 271 6.96 -3.69 -14.65
CA PHE A 271 6.87 -2.46 -13.84
C PHE A 271 5.47 -2.20 -13.28
N PHE A 272 4.49 -3.05 -13.60
CA PHE A 272 3.08 -2.78 -13.32
C PHE A 272 2.32 -3.98 -12.79
N ASP A 273 1.84 -3.87 -11.55
CA ASP A 273 1.02 -4.87 -10.90
C ASP A 273 -0.37 -4.34 -10.56
N VAL A 274 -1.38 -5.22 -10.64
CA VAL A 274 -2.77 -4.88 -10.28
C VAL A 274 -3.29 -5.83 -9.20
N TYR A 275 -3.69 -5.27 -8.07
CA TYR A 275 -4.31 -6.00 -6.96
C TYR A 275 -5.74 -5.52 -6.72
N THR A 276 -6.62 -6.45 -6.35
CA THR A 276 -8.01 -6.18 -5.99
C THR A 276 -8.22 -6.65 -4.56
N VAL A 277 -8.24 -5.71 -3.62
CA VAL A 277 -8.18 -6.00 -2.18
C VAL A 277 -9.48 -5.70 -1.44
N SER A 278 -9.85 -6.59 -0.53
CA SER A 278 -10.91 -6.35 0.46
C SER A 278 -10.35 -6.43 1.88
N CYS A 279 -10.34 -5.29 2.56
CA CYS A 279 -9.87 -5.21 3.94
C CYS A 279 -10.89 -5.80 4.94
N ASP A 280 -12.19 -5.62 4.68
CA ASP A 280 -13.24 -6.05 5.60
C ASP A 280 -13.40 -7.57 5.59
N GLU A 281 -13.40 -8.19 4.41
CA GLU A 281 -13.40 -9.65 4.28
C GLU A 281 -12.11 -10.27 4.82
N PHE A 282 -10.96 -9.60 4.70
CA PHE A 282 -9.72 -10.09 5.29
C PHE A 282 -9.74 -10.08 6.82
N LYS A 283 -10.27 -9.01 7.43
CA LYS A 283 -10.38 -8.89 8.90
C LYS A 283 -11.47 -9.80 9.46
N LYS A 284 -12.58 -9.93 8.75
CA LYS A 284 -13.77 -10.68 9.15
C LYS A 284 -14.32 -11.42 7.92
N PRO A 285 -13.85 -12.65 7.66
CA PRO A 285 -14.29 -13.42 6.50
C PRO A 285 -15.79 -13.70 6.57
N THR A 286 -16.55 -13.22 5.58
CA THR A 286 -17.99 -13.51 5.47
C THR A 286 -18.32 -14.24 4.17
N VAL A 287 -17.74 -13.78 3.07
CA VAL A 287 -17.94 -14.24 1.70
C VAL A 287 -16.64 -14.75 1.10
N LEU A 288 -15.53 -14.04 1.30
CA LEU A 288 -14.24 -14.37 0.70
C LEU A 288 -13.30 -15.01 1.71
N ASP A 289 -12.44 -15.92 1.25
CA ASP A 289 -11.29 -16.36 2.03
C ASP A 289 -10.13 -15.36 1.97
N ALA A 290 -9.12 -15.58 2.81
CA ALA A 290 -7.97 -14.69 2.90
C ALA A 290 -7.18 -14.58 1.58
N ILE A 291 -7.15 -15.64 0.76
CA ILE A 291 -6.43 -15.67 -0.51
C ILE A 291 -7.21 -14.89 -1.58
N GLU A 292 -8.53 -15.08 -1.62
CA GLU A 292 -9.48 -14.39 -2.50
C GLU A 292 -9.53 -12.88 -2.24
N THR A 293 -9.20 -12.43 -1.02
CA THR A 293 -9.06 -10.99 -0.73
C THR A 293 -7.82 -10.35 -1.34
N GLU A 294 -6.87 -11.15 -1.85
CA GLU A 294 -5.57 -10.75 -2.41
C GLU A 294 -4.67 -9.87 -1.52
N LEU A 295 -5.09 -9.56 -0.29
CA LEU A 295 -4.27 -8.81 0.65
C LEU A 295 -2.95 -9.55 0.99
N PRO A 296 -2.94 -10.89 1.16
CA PRO A 296 -1.70 -11.64 1.32
C PRO A 296 -0.76 -11.53 0.11
N ALA A 297 -1.32 -11.48 -1.12
CA ALA A 297 -0.53 -11.32 -2.33
C ALA A 297 0.10 -9.92 -2.40
N LEU A 298 -0.65 -8.89 -2.00
CA LEU A 298 -0.12 -7.53 -1.87
C LEU A 298 0.97 -7.43 -0.78
N MET A 299 0.82 -8.12 0.34
CA MET A 299 1.88 -8.19 1.37
C MET A 299 3.15 -8.87 0.85
N GLU A 300 2.99 -9.94 0.07
CA GLU A 300 4.12 -10.62 -0.57
C GLU A 300 4.80 -9.75 -1.61
N HIS A 301 4.03 -8.92 -2.33
CA HIS A 301 4.55 -7.92 -3.25
C HIS A 301 5.50 -6.93 -2.57
N ILE A 302 5.13 -6.38 -1.40
CA ILE A 302 6.03 -5.51 -0.62
C ILE A 302 7.35 -6.22 -0.29
N LYS A 303 7.29 -7.49 0.12
CA LYS A 303 8.50 -8.26 0.44
C LYS A 303 9.38 -8.46 -0.80
N LYS A 304 8.79 -8.74 -1.96
CA LYS A 304 9.53 -8.86 -3.22
C LYS A 304 10.22 -7.55 -3.60
N LEU A 305 9.52 -6.42 -3.48
CA LEU A 305 10.09 -5.09 -3.72
C LEU A 305 11.26 -4.81 -2.76
N TYR A 306 11.08 -5.15 -1.47
CA TYR A 306 12.13 -5.00 -0.47
C TYR A 306 13.39 -5.82 -0.81
N ILE A 307 13.21 -7.11 -1.13
CA ILE A 307 14.32 -8.00 -1.49
C ILE A 307 15.03 -7.48 -2.75
N SER A 308 14.28 -7.16 -3.80
CA SER A 308 14.85 -6.67 -5.06
C SER A 308 15.64 -5.37 -4.87
N HIS A 309 15.10 -4.43 -4.10
CA HIS A 309 15.80 -3.18 -3.78
C HIS A 309 17.06 -3.42 -2.94
N PHE A 310 16.99 -4.32 -1.95
CA PHE A 310 18.15 -4.68 -1.14
C PHE A 310 19.25 -5.34 -1.98
N GLU A 311 18.90 -6.28 -2.84
CA GLU A 311 19.83 -6.93 -3.78
C GLU A 311 20.48 -5.91 -4.72
N LYS A 312 19.69 -5.00 -5.29
CA LYS A 312 20.21 -3.92 -6.13
C LYS A 312 21.20 -3.03 -5.37
N LYS A 313 20.84 -2.59 -4.16
CA LYS A 313 21.71 -1.75 -3.33
C LYS A 313 23.03 -2.43 -2.97
N VAL A 314 22.99 -3.73 -2.67
CA VAL A 314 24.20 -4.52 -2.42
C VAL A 314 25.05 -4.62 -3.68
N LYS A 315 24.42 -4.88 -4.84
CA LYS A 315 25.11 -4.95 -6.14
C LYS A 315 25.77 -3.61 -6.50
N ASP A 316 25.07 -2.51 -6.31
CA ASP A 316 25.59 -1.16 -6.58
C ASP A 316 26.79 -0.85 -5.68
N TYR A 317 26.69 -1.12 -4.38
CA TYR A 317 27.80 -0.95 -3.44
C TYR A 317 29.03 -1.80 -3.81
N VAL A 318 28.82 -3.07 -4.15
CA VAL A 318 29.92 -3.96 -4.59
C VAL A 318 30.53 -3.46 -5.90
N SER A 319 29.70 -2.96 -6.82
CA SER A 319 30.16 -2.43 -8.12
C SER A 319 30.96 -1.13 -7.95
N GLU A 320 30.53 -0.23 -7.06
CA GLU A 320 31.27 0.99 -6.71
C GLU A 320 32.63 0.66 -6.11
N VAL A 321 32.67 -0.23 -5.10
CA VAL A 321 33.92 -0.67 -4.48
C VAL A 321 34.83 -1.34 -5.51
N SER A 322 34.27 -2.21 -6.36
CA SER A 322 35.02 -2.83 -7.45
C SER A 322 35.56 -1.80 -8.44
N GLY A 323 34.77 -0.78 -8.79
CA GLY A 323 35.18 0.30 -9.70
C GLY A 323 36.32 1.14 -9.13
N ILE A 324 36.26 1.46 -7.84
CA ILE A 324 37.35 2.15 -7.11
C ILE A 324 38.63 1.30 -7.13
N ILE A 325 38.51 0.00 -6.83
CA ILE A 325 39.61 -0.97 -6.88
C ILE A 325 40.22 -1.04 -8.29
N SER A 326 39.39 -1.11 -9.34
CA SER A 326 39.84 -1.12 -10.74
C SER A 326 40.51 0.19 -11.15
N TYR A 327 39.99 1.34 -10.71
CA TYR A 327 40.60 2.65 -10.96
C TYR A 327 42.00 2.74 -10.32
N PHE A 328 42.14 2.27 -9.08
CA PHE A 328 43.44 2.20 -8.42
C PHE A 328 44.41 1.27 -9.15
N HIS A 329 43.95 0.14 -9.68
CA HIS A 329 44.76 -0.73 -10.54
C HIS A 329 45.28 -0.02 -11.79
N PHE A 330 44.42 0.72 -12.49
CA PHE A 330 44.82 1.48 -13.68
C PHE A 330 45.80 2.61 -13.35
N SER A 331 45.67 3.23 -12.18
CA SER A 331 46.59 4.29 -11.72
C SER A 331 48.01 3.80 -11.40
N LYS A 332 48.22 2.48 -11.25
CA LYS A 332 49.55 1.89 -11.00
C LYS A 332 50.53 2.14 -12.14
N ASP A 333 50.07 2.31 -13.37
CA ASP A 333 50.95 2.47 -14.54
C ASP A 333 51.50 3.89 -14.72
N ALA A 334 50.97 4.90 -14.00
CA ALA A 334 51.26 6.32 -14.28
C ALA A 334 51.93 7.12 -13.13
N LEU A 335 52.19 6.53 -11.95
CA LEU A 335 52.64 7.29 -10.76
C LEU A 335 54.05 6.89 -10.25
N SER A 336 54.83 7.91 -9.86
CA SER A 336 56.18 7.80 -9.29
C SER A 336 56.27 6.85 -8.09
N SER A 337 57.35 6.07 -8.02
CA SER A 337 57.64 4.95 -7.12
C SER A 337 57.35 5.11 -5.61
N LYS A 338 57.35 6.33 -5.06
CA LYS A 338 57.05 6.58 -3.62
C LYS A 338 55.55 6.65 -3.29
N LYS A 339 54.67 7.04 -4.23
CA LYS A 339 53.21 7.02 -4.03
C LYS A 339 52.62 5.64 -4.31
N GLN A 340 53.32 4.84 -5.11
CA GLN A 340 52.95 3.48 -5.52
C GLN A 340 52.92 2.51 -4.33
N SER A 341 53.93 2.56 -3.42
CA SER A 341 54.00 1.65 -2.27
C SER A 341 52.90 1.88 -1.23
N SER A 342 52.56 3.16 -0.96
CA SER A 342 51.48 3.51 -0.02
C SER A 342 50.11 3.13 -0.56
N ASN A 343 49.89 3.30 -1.87
CA ASN A 343 48.64 2.90 -2.52
C ASN A 343 48.50 1.36 -2.58
N ASP A 344 49.60 0.62 -2.79
CA ASP A 344 49.60 -0.85 -2.78
C ASP A 344 49.26 -1.43 -1.40
N GLU A 345 49.69 -0.77 -0.32
CA GLU A 345 49.43 -1.19 1.05
C GLU A 345 47.95 -0.99 1.43
N GLU A 346 47.38 0.18 1.12
CA GLU A 346 45.95 0.45 1.30
C GLU A 346 45.08 -0.41 0.37
N PHE A 347 45.55 -0.74 -0.83
CA PHE A 347 44.86 -1.66 -1.73
C PHE A 347 44.72 -3.06 -1.12
N LYS A 348 45.83 -3.65 -0.67
CA LYS A 348 45.82 -4.96 0.00
C LYS A 348 44.95 -4.94 1.25
N ARG A 349 44.90 -3.80 1.95
CA ARG A 349 44.02 -3.62 3.10
C ARG A 349 42.54 -3.63 2.69
N LEU A 350 42.15 -2.86 1.67
CA LEU A 350 40.78 -2.81 1.15
C LEU A 350 40.32 -4.17 0.61
N GLU A 351 41.15 -4.84 -0.18
CA GLU A 351 40.87 -6.18 -0.71
C GLU A 351 40.68 -7.20 0.43
N LYS A 352 41.55 -7.17 1.45
CA LYS A 352 41.42 -8.03 2.63
C LYS A 352 40.15 -7.73 3.44
N VAL A 353 39.78 -6.45 3.59
CA VAL A 353 38.55 -6.05 4.27
C VAL A 353 37.32 -6.51 3.49
N LEU A 354 37.32 -6.33 2.16
CA LEU A 354 36.23 -6.80 1.29
C LEU A 354 36.09 -8.32 1.36
N GLY A 355 37.19 -9.06 1.20
CA GLY A 355 37.21 -10.52 1.31
C GLY A 355 36.66 -11.00 2.65
N LYS A 356 37.15 -10.45 3.77
CA LYS A 356 36.66 -10.79 5.11
C LYS A 356 35.18 -10.47 5.30
N THR A 357 34.71 -9.35 4.72
CA THR A 357 33.29 -8.96 4.78
C THR A 357 32.43 -9.92 3.98
N CYS A 358 32.87 -10.33 2.79
CA CYS A 358 32.21 -11.35 1.97
C CYS A 358 32.17 -12.71 2.67
N GLU A 359 33.26 -13.13 3.32
CA GLU A 359 33.30 -14.35 4.14
C GLU A 359 32.29 -14.30 5.29
N THR A 360 32.29 -13.20 6.06
CA THR A 360 31.34 -12.98 7.17
C THR A 360 29.89 -13.00 6.67
N LEU A 361 29.62 -12.39 5.51
CA LEU A 361 28.31 -12.41 4.89
C LEU A 361 27.92 -13.83 4.48
N ASN A 362 28.83 -14.59 3.87
CA ASN A 362 28.58 -15.97 3.46
C ASN A 362 28.33 -16.90 4.67
N GLU A 363 29.06 -16.72 5.78
CA GLU A 363 28.82 -17.44 7.03
C GLU A 363 27.44 -17.13 7.59
N ASN A 364 27.05 -15.85 7.64
CA ASN A 364 25.71 -15.45 8.10
C ASN A 364 24.61 -16.03 7.21
N LEU A 365 24.76 -15.97 5.89
CA LEU A 365 23.81 -16.55 4.94
C LEU A 365 23.70 -18.06 5.11
N SER A 366 24.83 -18.75 5.33
CA SER A 366 24.87 -20.19 5.59
C SER A 366 24.14 -20.56 6.88
N GLN A 367 24.32 -19.79 7.95
CA GLN A 367 23.59 -19.98 9.21
C GLN A 367 22.09 -19.76 9.04
N VAL A 368 21.68 -18.70 8.33
CA VAL A 368 20.28 -18.44 8.02
C VAL A 368 19.69 -19.59 7.21
N HIS A 369 20.40 -20.06 6.18
CA HIS A 369 19.96 -21.18 5.34
C HIS A 369 19.76 -22.45 6.16
N GLN A 370 20.72 -22.83 7.02
CA GLN A 370 20.59 -23.99 7.92
C GLN A 370 19.40 -23.86 8.85
N LYS A 371 19.18 -22.67 9.43
CA LYS A 371 18.03 -22.42 10.30
C LYS A 371 16.73 -22.58 9.53
N LEU A 372 16.63 -21.99 8.34
CA LEU A 372 15.44 -22.05 7.50
C LEU A 372 15.13 -23.48 7.08
N GLN A 373 16.14 -24.24 6.66
CA GLN A 373 16.03 -25.66 6.33
C GLN A 373 15.48 -26.46 7.52
N LYS A 374 16.05 -26.26 8.71
CA LYS A 374 15.60 -26.96 9.92
C LYS A 374 14.15 -26.66 10.27
N GLU A 375 13.75 -25.38 10.25
CA GLU A 375 12.36 -24.98 10.52
C GLU A 375 11.39 -25.53 9.46
N LEU A 376 11.80 -25.55 8.19
CA LEU A 376 10.98 -26.09 7.11
C LEU A 376 10.80 -27.61 7.22
N GLU A 377 11.88 -28.35 7.52
CA GLU A 377 11.83 -29.79 7.78
C GLU A 377 10.94 -30.11 8.98
N MET A 378 11.06 -29.35 10.08
CA MET A 378 10.17 -29.50 11.24
C MET A 378 8.71 -29.20 10.89
N GLY A 379 8.44 -28.14 10.14
CA GLY A 379 7.11 -27.75 9.70
C GLY A 379 6.48 -28.81 8.79
N ALA A 380 7.24 -29.31 7.81
CA ALA A 380 6.81 -30.37 6.89
C ALA A 380 6.50 -31.67 7.63
N ASN A 381 7.40 -32.11 8.52
CA ASN A 381 7.17 -33.31 9.34
C ASN A 381 5.94 -33.16 10.25
N THR A 382 5.73 -31.96 10.82
CA THR A 382 4.56 -31.66 11.65
C THR A 382 3.27 -31.71 10.82
N ALA A 383 3.29 -31.11 9.62
CA ALA A 383 2.15 -31.13 8.71
C ALA A 383 1.84 -32.56 8.24
N GLU A 384 2.85 -33.35 7.88
CA GLU A 384 2.70 -34.75 7.50
C GLU A 384 2.10 -35.58 8.64
N THR A 385 2.66 -35.47 9.85
CA THR A 385 2.15 -36.18 11.03
C THR A 385 0.71 -35.79 11.35
N THR A 386 0.37 -34.50 11.22
CA THR A 386 -0.98 -33.98 11.44
C THR A 386 -1.96 -34.48 10.38
N CYS A 387 -1.56 -34.48 9.11
CA CYS A 387 -2.35 -35.05 8.02
C CYS A 387 -2.58 -36.55 8.20
N LEU A 388 -1.55 -37.30 8.58
CA LEU A 388 -1.62 -38.74 8.80
C LEU A 388 -2.54 -39.08 9.98
N LYS A 389 -2.46 -38.29 11.06
CA LYS A 389 -3.37 -38.39 12.21
C LYS A 389 -4.82 -38.07 11.83
N ASN A 390 -5.05 -36.96 11.13
CA ASN A 390 -6.39 -36.59 10.65
C ASN A 390 -6.98 -37.64 9.70
N ALA A 391 -6.15 -38.25 8.84
CA ALA A 391 -6.57 -39.33 7.95
C ALA A 391 -6.92 -40.60 8.73
N THR A 392 -6.11 -40.98 9.73
CA THR A 392 -6.40 -42.15 10.58
C THR A 392 -7.62 -41.95 11.45
N ASP A 393 -7.81 -40.78 12.06
CA ASP A 393 -8.99 -40.46 12.87
C ASP A 393 -10.28 -40.51 12.02
N ARG A 394 -10.27 -39.94 10.80
CA ARG A 394 -11.43 -40.01 9.89
C ARG A 394 -11.70 -41.43 9.37
N VAL A 395 -10.67 -42.23 9.13
CA VAL A 395 -10.83 -43.63 8.69
C VAL A 395 -11.33 -44.51 9.84
N LEU A 396 -10.85 -44.30 11.07
CA LEU A 396 -11.29 -45.06 12.25
C LEU A 396 -12.71 -44.65 12.69
N GLU A 397 -13.09 -43.38 12.60
CA GLU A 397 -14.47 -42.94 12.83
C GLU A 397 -15.42 -43.52 11.77
N SER A 398 -15.04 -43.49 10.48
CA SER A 398 -15.89 -44.05 9.41
C SER A 398 -16.02 -45.58 9.48
N VAL A 399 -14.95 -46.29 9.87
CA VAL A 399 -15.00 -47.75 10.08
C VAL A 399 -15.82 -48.10 11.34
N SER A 400 -15.72 -47.32 12.41
CA SER A 400 -16.53 -47.49 13.64
C SER A 400 -18.02 -47.28 13.36
N VAL A 401 -18.38 -46.24 12.59
CA VAL A 401 -19.77 -45.98 12.17
C VAL A 401 -20.29 -47.09 11.25
N CYS A 402 -19.47 -47.59 10.32
CA CYS A 402 -19.83 -48.72 9.45
C CYS A 402 -20.00 -50.04 10.23
N PHE A 403 -19.14 -50.35 11.20
CA PHE A 403 -19.30 -51.54 12.05
C PHE A 403 -20.52 -51.43 12.96
N THR A 404 -20.84 -50.24 13.45
CA THR A 404 -22.06 -50.02 14.25
C THR A 404 -23.31 -50.18 13.38
N LEU A 405 -23.30 -49.70 12.13
CA LEU A 405 -24.41 -49.90 11.18
C LEU A 405 -24.56 -51.35 10.70
N LEU A 406 -23.46 -52.11 10.58
CA LEU A 406 -23.48 -53.54 10.24
C LEU A 406 -23.90 -54.42 11.42
N ALA A 407 -23.58 -54.03 12.66
CA ALA A 407 -23.99 -54.75 13.88
C ALA A 407 -25.46 -54.50 14.25
N PHE A 408 -26.02 -53.33 13.95
CA PHE A 408 -27.44 -53.02 14.07
C PHE A 408 -28.15 -53.22 12.72
N GLY A 409 -28.32 -54.48 12.32
CA GLY A 409 -28.93 -54.87 11.05
C GLY A 409 -30.25 -54.16 10.72
N ARG A 410 -30.18 -53.18 9.82
CA ARG A 410 -31.30 -52.76 8.96
C ARG A 410 -30.75 -52.44 7.58
N CYS A 411 -30.80 -53.44 6.70
CA CYS A 411 -30.63 -53.27 5.26
C CYS A 411 -31.99 -52.84 4.67
N PRO A 412 -32.13 -51.66 4.03
CA PRO A 412 -33.31 -51.33 3.27
C PRO A 412 -33.08 -51.74 1.81
N TYR A 413 -33.55 -52.92 1.43
CA TYR A 413 -33.80 -53.22 0.01
C TYR A 413 -35.12 -52.55 -0.38
N PRO A 414 -35.20 -51.80 -1.51
CA PRO A 414 -36.46 -51.28 -2.00
C PRO A 414 -37.23 -52.39 -2.74
N GLU A 415 -38.44 -52.69 -2.27
CA GLU A 415 -39.39 -53.57 -2.96
C GLU A 415 -39.75 -52.99 -4.34
N ARG A 416 -39.52 -53.80 -5.39
CA ARG A 416 -40.10 -53.56 -6.73
C ARG A 416 -41.60 -53.82 -6.65
N ARG A 417 -42.41 -52.78 -6.87
CA ARG A 417 -43.82 -52.92 -7.21
C ARG A 417 -43.96 -53.53 -8.60
N THR A 418 -44.58 -54.70 -8.67
CA THR A 418 -45.25 -55.21 -9.87
C THR A 418 -46.59 -54.49 -10.03
N VAL A 419 -46.86 -54.02 -11.25
CA VAL A 419 -48.14 -53.43 -11.68
C VAL A 419 -48.78 -54.45 -12.62
N ASP A 420 -50.00 -54.87 -12.29
CA ASP A 420 -50.95 -55.49 -13.22
C ASP A 420 -51.53 -54.44 -14.18
#